data_AF-A0A0G0I947-F1
#
_entry.id   AF-A0A0G0I947-F1
#
_cell.length_a   1.000
_cell.length_b   1.000
_cell.length_c   1.000
_cell.angle_alpha   90.00
_cell.angle_beta   90.00
_cell.angle_gamma   90.00
#
_symmetry.space_group_name_H-M   'P 1'
#
loop_
_entity.id
_entity.type
_entity.pdbx_description
1 polymer ?
#
loop_
_entity_poly.entity_id
_entity_poly.type
_entity_poly.pdbx_seq_one_letter_code
_entity_poly.pdbx_strand_id
1 'polypeptide(L)'
;MSKKLLISLLILGAVISLGAYGVGSLRANEVGNVNPMVPRLAETFNLKEDDVEAVFDAVHEERQEEMKKVREERLNEAVSDGVITEAQKNALIAKWDGLQQRHEQERQEMQQWFEDQGIDPTKLAPYGGFGRHGGFGKMGMGMMH
;
A
#
# COMPACT_ATOMS: atom_id res chain seq x y z
N MET A 1 7.63 -30.12 -35.14
CA MET A 1 6.42 -30.83 -34.64
C MET A 1 6.12 -30.33 -33.23
N SER A 2 5.02 -29.59 -33.09
CA SER A 2 4.51 -29.02 -31.84
C SER A 2 4.04 -30.12 -30.88
N LYS A 3 4.63 -30.19 -29.69
CA LYS A 3 4.11 -31.01 -28.60
C LYS A 3 3.29 -30.13 -27.66
N LYS A 4 2.06 -30.60 -27.44
CA LYS A 4 0.90 -29.91 -26.92
C LYS A 4 1.08 -29.56 -25.44
N LEU A 5 0.71 -28.33 -25.09
CA LEU A 5 0.59 -27.86 -23.72
C LEU A 5 -0.52 -28.65 -23.00
N LEU A 6 -0.15 -29.37 -21.93
CA LEU A 6 -1.09 -29.90 -20.96
C LEU A 6 -1.36 -28.81 -19.92
N ILE A 7 -2.35 -27.96 -20.19
CA ILE A 7 -2.96 -27.07 -19.19
C ILE A 7 -3.96 -27.93 -18.41
N SER A 8 -3.56 -28.40 -17.23
CA SER A 8 -4.46 -29.05 -16.28
C SER A 8 -5.12 -27.98 -15.42
N LEU A 9 -6.39 -27.76 -15.69
CA LEU A 9 -7.37 -27.05 -14.89
C LEU A 9 -7.49 -27.69 -13.49
N LEU A 10 -7.39 -26.91 -12.41
CA LEU A 10 -8.02 -27.25 -11.13
C LEU A 10 -8.37 -25.96 -10.35
N ILE A 11 -9.62 -25.94 -9.94
CA ILE A 11 -10.47 -24.83 -9.48
C ILE A 11 -10.31 -24.60 -7.98
N LEU A 12 -10.33 -23.33 -7.54
CA LEU A 12 -10.91 -22.85 -6.27
C LEU A 12 -11.29 -21.38 -6.57
N GLY A 13 -12.55 -20.96 -6.71
CA GLY A 13 -13.68 -21.28 -5.85
C GLY A 13 -13.77 -20.27 -4.70
N ALA A 14 -13.85 -18.97 -5.00
CA ALA A 14 -14.24 -17.94 -4.02
C ALA A 14 -15.20 -16.94 -4.67
N VAL A 15 -16.49 -17.31 -4.68
CA VAL A 15 -17.58 -16.33 -4.77
C VAL A 15 -17.62 -15.61 -3.43
N ILE A 16 -17.20 -14.35 -3.40
CA ILE A 16 -17.53 -13.44 -2.30
C ILE A 16 -18.64 -12.53 -2.82
N SER A 17 -19.86 -13.06 -2.77
CA SER A 17 -21.07 -12.25 -2.71
C SER A 17 -21.20 -11.72 -1.28
N LEU A 18 -20.64 -10.54 -1.01
CA LEU A 18 -20.96 -9.79 0.21
C LEU A 18 -22.07 -8.80 -0.11
N GLY A 19 -23.20 -9.03 0.54
CA GLY A 19 -24.46 -8.35 0.33
C GLY A 19 -24.38 -6.84 0.57
N ALA A 20 -25.27 -6.15 -0.13
CA ALA A 20 -25.65 -4.80 0.15
C ALA A 20 -26.20 -4.64 1.59
N TYR A 21 -26.10 -3.40 2.07
CA TYR A 21 -26.80 -2.78 3.20
C TYR A 21 -26.11 -2.80 4.56
N GLY A 22 -25.57 -1.62 4.90
CA GLY A 22 -25.69 -1.09 6.26
C GLY A 22 -24.61 -1.48 7.25
N VAL A 23 -23.37 -1.08 6.97
CA VAL A 23 -22.37 -0.90 8.03
C VAL A 23 -21.94 0.55 7.90
N GLY A 24 -22.37 1.40 8.85
CA GLY A 24 -21.76 2.72 9.00
C GLY A 24 -20.26 2.49 9.03
N SER A 25 -19.52 3.24 8.21
CA SER A 25 -18.07 3.14 8.13
C SER A 25 -17.49 3.16 9.53
N LEU A 26 -17.20 1.98 10.09
CA LEU A 26 -16.20 1.86 11.13
C LEU A 26 -14.92 2.15 10.38
N ARG A 27 -14.61 3.44 10.24
CA ARG A 27 -13.26 3.88 9.94
C ARG A 27 -12.47 3.33 11.11
N ALA A 28 -11.80 2.21 10.90
CA ALA A 28 -10.68 1.86 11.73
C ALA A 28 -9.85 3.14 11.77
N ASN A 29 -9.69 3.72 12.95
CA ASN A 29 -8.99 4.97 13.11
C ASN A 29 -7.54 4.63 12.73
N GLU A 30 -7.18 4.80 11.46
CA GLU A 30 -5.87 4.48 10.92
C GLU A 30 -4.89 5.51 11.47
N VAL A 31 -4.52 5.34 12.75
CA VAL A 31 -3.41 6.07 13.37
C VAL A 31 -2.12 5.46 12.81
N GLY A 32 -1.91 5.67 11.52
CA GLY A 32 -1.04 4.82 10.72
C GLY A 32 -0.54 5.41 9.42
N ASN A 33 -0.85 6.69 9.10
CA ASN A 33 -0.14 7.51 8.12
C ASN A 33 -0.75 8.93 8.07
N VAL A 34 -0.79 9.66 9.19
CA VAL A 34 -1.41 11.00 9.18
C VAL A 34 -0.58 11.92 8.28
N ASN A 35 -1.03 12.12 7.05
CA ASN A 35 -0.36 12.97 6.08
C ASN A 35 -0.34 14.39 6.67
N PRO A 36 0.84 15.00 6.92
CA PRO A 36 0.92 16.31 7.57
C PRO A 36 0.25 17.43 6.78
N MET A 37 -0.15 17.17 5.54
CA MET A 37 -0.93 18.08 4.70
C MET A 37 -2.41 18.13 5.09
N VAL A 38 -2.99 17.05 5.62
CA VAL A 38 -4.43 16.98 5.96
C VAL A 38 -4.82 18.07 6.98
N PRO A 39 -4.21 18.17 8.18
CA PRO A 39 -4.56 19.22 9.14
C PRO A 39 -4.22 20.62 8.61
N ARG A 40 -3.12 20.78 7.88
CA ARG A 40 -2.72 22.07 7.29
C ARG A 40 -3.73 22.56 6.25
N LEU A 41 -4.22 21.68 5.38
CA LEU A 41 -5.19 22.02 4.35
C LEU A 41 -6.56 22.28 4.96
N ALA A 42 -6.96 21.48 5.95
CA ALA A 42 -8.19 21.70 6.71
C ALA A 42 -8.19 23.09 7.37
N GLU A 43 -7.12 23.45 8.08
CA GLU A 43 -6.96 24.76 8.72
C GLU A 43 -6.88 25.91 7.70
N THR A 44 -6.05 25.77 6.65
CA THR A 44 -5.81 26.85 5.67
C THR A 44 -7.07 27.22 4.90
N PHE A 45 -7.88 26.21 4.55
CA PHE A 45 -9.08 26.39 3.71
C PHE A 45 -10.39 26.29 4.50
N ASN A 46 -10.32 26.16 5.83
CA ASN A 46 -11.47 25.98 6.71
C ASN A 46 -12.38 24.82 6.24
N LEU A 47 -11.76 23.68 5.93
CA LEU A 47 -12.42 22.43 5.54
C LEU A 47 -12.50 21.48 6.75
N LYS A 48 -13.39 20.48 6.68
CA LYS A 48 -13.41 19.39 7.66
C LYS A 48 -12.23 18.46 7.40
N GLU A 49 -11.52 18.08 8.46
CA GLU A 49 -10.37 17.19 8.36
C GLU A 49 -10.74 15.84 7.76
N ASP A 50 -11.85 15.24 8.19
CA ASP A 50 -12.38 13.97 7.67
C ASP A 50 -12.66 13.97 6.16
N ASP A 51 -13.07 15.12 5.61
CA ASP A 51 -13.35 15.27 4.18
C ASP A 51 -12.04 15.35 3.38
N VAL A 52 -11.03 16.03 3.95
CA VAL A 52 -9.69 16.12 3.34
C VAL A 52 -8.99 14.78 3.39
N GLU A 53 -9.05 14.08 4.52
CA GLU A 53 -8.51 12.73 4.70
C GLU A 53 -9.10 11.76 3.66
N ALA A 54 -10.43 11.74 3.52
CA ALA A 54 -11.10 10.87 2.55
C ALA A 54 -10.64 11.11 1.10
N VAL A 55 -10.32 12.35 0.73
CA VAL A 55 -9.77 12.67 -0.60
C VAL A 55 -8.36 12.11 -0.75
N PHE A 56 -7.52 12.24 0.28
CA PHE A 56 -6.16 11.69 0.23
C PHE A 56 -6.17 10.17 0.16
N ASP A 57 -7.06 9.51 0.90
CA ASP A 57 -7.22 8.05 0.88
C ASP A 57 -7.62 7.58 -0.52
N ALA A 58 -8.63 8.22 -1.12
CA ALA A 58 -9.06 7.91 -2.49
C ALA A 58 -7.92 8.08 -3.51
N VAL A 59 -7.17 9.20 -3.44
CA VAL A 59 -6.03 9.43 -4.33
C VAL A 59 -4.91 8.41 -4.08
N HIS A 60 -4.70 8.00 -2.83
CA HIS A 60 -3.71 6.99 -2.49
C HIS A 60 -4.09 5.64 -3.10
N GLU A 61 -5.34 5.20 -2.93
CA GLU A 61 -5.88 3.96 -3.51
C GLU A 61 -5.76 3.97 -5.05
N GLU A 62 -6.21 5.03 -5.71
CA GLU A 62 -6.10 5.18 -7.17
C GLU A 62 -4.65 5.06 -7.63
N ARG A 63 -3.72 5.73 -6.94
CA ARG A 63 -2.28 5.66 -7.26
C ARG A 63 -1.72 4.26 -7.02
N GLN A 64 -2.13 3.55 -5.98
CA GLN A 64 -1.69 2.18 -5.73
C GLN A 64 -2.13 1.25 -6.87
N GLU A 65 -3.36 1.41 -7.35
CA GLU A 65 -3.86 0.66 -8.51
C GLU A 65 -3.09 0.99 -9.80
N GLU A 66 -2.83 2.27 -10.06
CA GLU A 66 -2.02 2.70 -11.20
C GLU A 66 -0.62 2.09 -11.15
N MET A 67 0.04 2.13 -9.98
CA MET A 67 1.37 1.57 -9.79
C MET A 67 1.39 0.04 -9.98
N LYS A 68 0.31 -0.67 -9.62
CA LYS A 68 0.16 -2.10 -9.90
C LYS A 68 0.06 -2.34 -11.41
N LYS A 69 -0.78 -1.59 -12.12
CA LYS A 69 -0.94 -1.69 -13.59
C LYS A 69 0.37 -1.43 -14.32
N VAL A 70 1.04 -0.31 -14.04
CA VAL A 70 2.33 0.04 -14.66
C VAL A 70 3.38 -1.04 -14.42
N ARG A 71 3.39 -1.66 -13.24
CA ARG A 71 4.32 -2.74 -12.92
C ARG A 71 4.00 -4.00 -13.74
N GLU A 72 2.73 -4.36 -13.86
CA GLU A 72 2.30 -5.49 -14.68
C GLU A 72 2.64 -5.28 -16.16
N GLU A 73 2.41 -4.08 -16.70
CA GLU A 73 2.78 -3.71 -18.06
C GLU A 73 4.28 -3.89 -18.32
N ARG A 74 5.13 -3.40 -17.41
CA ARG A 74 6.59 -3.59 -17.50
C ARG A 74 7.02 -5.05 -17.46
N LEU A 75 6.31 -5.89 -16.68
CA LEU A 75 6.60 -7.31 -16.67
C LEU A 75 6.13 -8.00 -17.95
N ASN A 76 5.02 -7.56 -18.54
CA ASN A 76 4.57 -8.05 -19.85
C ASN A 76 5.59 -7.72 -20.95
N GLU A 77 6.15 -6.51 -20.94
CA GLU A 77 7.25 -6.12 -21.81
C GLU A 77 8.48 -7.02 -21.60
N ALA A 78 8.88 -7.25 -20.34
CA ALA A 78 10.00 -8.15 -20.03
C ALA A 78 9.77 -9.62 -20.45
N VAL A 79 8.51 -10.09 -20.48
CA VAL A 79 8.15 -11.39 -21.06
C VAL A 79 8.26 -11.37 -22.59
N SER A 80 7.75 -10.31 -23.23
CA SER A 80 7.83 -10.13 -24.69
C SER A 80 9.28 -10.07 -25.17
N ASP A 81 10.15 -9.41 -24.42
CA ASP A 81 11.58 -9.30 -24.68
C ASP A 81 12.35 -10.59 -24.35
N GLY A 82 11.69 -11.58 -23.76
CA GLY A 82 12.28 -12.87 -23.39
C GLY A 82 13.24 -12.79 -22.19
N VAL A 83 13.28 -11.68 -21.47
CA VAL A 83 14.10 -11.49 -20.26
C VAL A 83 13.61 -12.39 -19.13
N ILE A 84 12.30 -12.55 -19.04
CA ILE A 84 11.64 -13.46 -18.10
C ILE A 84 10.60 -14.32 -18.81
N THR A 85 10.26 -15.44 -18.19
CA THR A 85 9.14 -16.29 -18.62
C THR A 85 7.83 -15.84 -17.99
N GLU A 86 6.71 -16.23 -18.57
CA GLU A 86 5.37 -15.98 -18.01
C GLU A 86 5.22 -16.55 -16.58
N ALA A 87 5.85 -17.70 -16.31
CA ALA A 87 5.87 -18.29 -14.98
C ALA A 87 6.64 -17.43 -13.95
N GLN A 88 7.76 -16.82 -14.37
CA GLN A 88 8.52 -15.91 -13.51
C GLN A 88 7.77 -14.59 -13.27
N LYS A 89 7.08 -14.05 -14.27
CA LYS A 89 6.17 -12.91 -14.10
C LYS A 89 5.15 -13.18 -13.00
N ASN A 90 4.43 -14.29 -13.11
CA ASN A 90 3.37 -14.65 -12.16
C ASN A 90 3.93 -14.87 -10.74
N ALA A 91 5.12 -15.48 -10.63
CA ALA A 91 5.79 -15.63 -9.35
C ALA A 91 6.20 -14.29 -8.71
N LEU A 92 6.65 -13.32 -9.50
CA LEU A 92 6.97 -11.96 -9.02
C LEU A 92 5.73 -11.23 -8.52
N ILE A 93 4.63 -11.28 -9.28
CA ILE A 93 3.35 -10.67 -8.88
C ILE A 93 2.88 -11.26 -7.55
N ALA A 94 2.81 -12.58 -7.45
CA ALA A 94 2.40 -13.26 -6.22
C ALA A 94 3.33 -12.92 -5.03
N LYS A 95 4.64 -12.80 -5.27
CA LYS A 95 5.60 -12.41 -4.22
C LYS A 95 5.34 -11.00 -3.73
N TRP A 96 5.05 -10.05 -4.62
CA TRP A 96 4.76 -8.67 -4.22
C TRP A 96 3.44 -8.56 -3.48
N ASP A 97 2.39 -9.24 -3.93
CA ASP A 97 1.11 -9.24 -3.23
C ASP A 97 1.25 -9.81 -1.81
N GLY A 98 2.01 -10.91 -1.66
CA GLY A 98 2.30 -11.47 -0.34
C GLY A 98 3.23 -10.59 0.53
N LEU A 99 4.07 -9.74 -0.06
CA LEU A 99 4.82 -8.74 0.70
C LEU A 99 3.92 -7.59 1.15
N GLN A 100 3.02 -7.12 0.29
CA GLN A 100 2.05 -6.07 0.63
C GLN A 100 1.13 -6.50 1.77
N GLN A 101 0.56 -7.71 1.70
CA GLN A 101 -0.29 -8.25 2.76
C GLN A 101 0.45 -8.37 4.10
N ARG A 102 1.70 -8.84 4.08
CA ARG A 102 2.52 -8.95 5.29
C ARG A 102 2.83 -7.58 5.89
N HIS A 103 3.19 -6.60 5.07
CA HIS A 103 3.43 -5.25 5.55
C HIS A 103 2.17 -4.64 6.17
N GLU A 104 0.99 -4.90 5.59
CA GLU A 104 -0.27 -4.47 6.18
C GLU A 104 -0.52 -5.12 7.55
N GLN A 105 -0.31 -6.43 7.66
CA GLN A 105 -0.41 -7.14 8.93
C GLN A 105 0.58 -6.61 9.98
N GLU A 106 1.86 -6.46 9.60
CA GLU A 106 2.91 -5.91 10.48
C GLU A 106 2.57 -4.49 10.94
N ARG A 107 1.97 -3.66 10.07
CA ARG A 107 1.49 -2.32 10.44
C ARG A 107 0.39 -2.41 11.50
N GLN A 108 -0.61 -3.26 11.28
CA GLN A 108 -1.73 -3.44 12.22
C GLN A 108 -1.24 -3.99 13.57
N GLU A 109 -0.37 -4.99 13.55
CA GLU A 109 0.26 -5.54 14.76
C GLU A 109 1.03 -4.48 15.54
N MET A 110 1.78 -3.62 14.84
CA MET A 110 2.53 -2.53 15.48
C MET A 110 1.61 -1.45 16.05
N GLN A 111 0.53 -1.10 15.36
CA GLN A 111 -0.48 -0.15 15.85
C GLN A 111 -1.11 -0.68 17.15
N GLN A 112 -1.54 -1.94 17.14
CA GLN A 112 -2.11 -2.58 18.32
C GLN A 112 -1.10 -2.63 19.47
N TRP A 113 0.16 -2.94 19.18
CA TRP A 113 1.20 -2.93 20.21
C TRP A 113 1.40 -1.53 20.80
N PHE A 114 1.36 -0.46 20.00
CA PHE A 114 1.43 0.91 20.52
C PHE A 114 0.24 1.25 21.42
N GLU A 115 -0.97 0.87 21.02
CA GLU A 115 -2.18 1.05 21.83
C GLU A 115 -2.07 0.33 23.18
N ASP A 116 -1.64 -0.94 23.16
CA ASP A 116 -1.46 -1.75 24.37
C ASP A 116 -0.40 -1.17 25.32
N GLN A 117 0.64 -0.52 24.77
CA GLN A 117 1.68 0.14 25.55
C GLN A 117 1.32 1.59 25.94
N GLY A 118 0.17 2.11 25.50
CA GLY A 118 -0.21 3.51 25.71
C GLY A 118 0.73 4.52 25.04
N ILE A 119 1.39 4.11 23.95
CA ILE A 119 2.32 4.95 23.19
C ILE A 119 1.54 5.66 22.08
N ASP A 120 1.64 6.99 22.05
CA ASP A 120 1.09 7.81 20.96
C ASP A 120 2.15 7.97 19.86
N PRO A 121 2.01 7.30 18.70
CA PRO A 121 3.02 7.33 17.64
C PRO A 121 3.20 8.74 17.05
N THR A 122 2.17 9.58 17.09
CA THR A 122 2.22 10.96 16.60
C THR A 122 3.13 11.81 17.48
N LYS A 123 3.12 11.58 18.79
CA LYS A 123 4.02 12.24 19.75
C LYS A 123 5.44 11.70 19.72
N LEU A 124 5.62 10.44 19.35
CA LEU A 124 6.94 9.82 19.19
C LEU A 124 7.64 10.25 17.89
N ALA A 125 6.87 10.63 16.87
CA ALA A 125 7.35 10.96 15.53
C ALA A 125 8.50 12.02 15.48
N PRO A 126 8.53 13.09 16.29
CA PRO A 126 9.64 14.05 16.32
C PRO A 126 10.96 13.48 16.86
N TYR A 127 10.90 12.39 17.63
CA TYR A 127 12.05 11.75 18.27
C TYR A 127 12.65 10.62 17.43
N GLY A 128 12.26 10.51 16.16
CA GLY A 128 12.69 9.42 15.27
C GLY A 128 11.94 8.11 15.49
N GLY A 129 10.75 8.16 16.11
CA GLY A 129 9.85 7.02 16.25
C GLY A 129 9.34 6.45 14.93
N PHE A 130 8.79 5.23 15.00
CA PHE A 130 8.04 4.61 13.91
C PHE A 130 6.91 5.54 13.48
N GLY A 131 6.87 5.87 12.18
CA GLY A 131 5.88 6.79 11.59
C GLY A 131 6.46 7.99 10.83
N ARG A 132 7.78 8.22 10.81
CA ARG A 132 8.39 9.27 9.98
C ARG A 132 9.73 8.87 9.36
N HIS A 133 9.68 8.14 8.25
CA HIS A 133 10.75 8.19 7.26
C HIS A 133 10.22 8.15 5.83
N GLY A 134 9.29 9.06 5.54
CA GLY A 134 8.84 9.39 4.20
C GLY A 134 9.30 10.78 3.79
N GLY A 135 10.59 10.91 3.41
CA GLY A 135 11.09 11.94 2.49
C GLY A 135 11.25 13.38 3.02
N PHE A 136 12.48 13.76 3.40
CA PHE A 136 13.12 15.01 2.98
C PHE A 136 14.63 14.75 2.87
N GLY A 137 15.21 15.11 1.72
CA GLY A 137 16.50 14.62 1.25
C GLY A 137 17.70 14.91 2.15
N LYS A 138 18.25 13.85 2.76
CA LYS A 138 19.59 13.88 3.37
C LYS A 138 20.44 12.63 3.09
N MET A 139 20.17 11.91 2.00
CA MET A 139 21.19 11.06 1.39
C MET A 139 21.89 11.83 0.28
N GLY A 140 23.17 12.17 0.48
CA GLY A 140 24.07 12.52 -0.62
C GLY A 140 24.32 14.00 -0.90
N MET A 141 24.65 14.82 0.11
CA MET A 141 25.63 15.89 -0.12
C MET A 141 26.98 15.35 0.33
N GLY A 142 27.61 14.60 -0.57
CA GLY A 142 29.02 14.27 -0.44
C GLY A 142 29.80 15.58 -0.34
N MET A 143 30.65 15.65 0.67
CA MET A 143 31.67 16.69 0.78
C MET A 143 32.46 16.75 -0.52
N MET A 144 32.30 17.83 -1.29
CA MET A 144 33.32 18.30 -2.20
C MET A 144 34.07 19.40 -1.45
N HIS A 145 35.18 19.01 -0.83
CA HIS A 145 36.29 19.90 -0.47
C HIS A 145 37.43 19.64 -1.44
#